data_AF-A0A7X9E5U5-F1
#
_entry.id   AF-A0A7X9E5U5-F1
#
_cell.length_a   1.000
_cell.length_b   1.000
_cell.length_c   1.000
_cell.angle_alpha   90.00
_cell.angle_beta   90.00
_cell.angle_gamma   90.00
#
_symmetry.space_group_name_H-M   'P 1'
#
loop_
_entity.id
_entity.type
_entity.pdbx_description
1 polymer ?
#
loop_
_entity_poly.entity_id
_entity_poly.type
_entity_poly.pdbx_seq_one_letter_code
_entity_poly.pdbx_strand_id
1 'polypeptide(L)' 'LMETPYRLKSILTDIVKIFGNNTNMAVGFDLTLPKEKYLRGTSADILKIVETKNLKGEFVIIINNS' A
#
# COMPACT_ATOMS: atom_id res chain seq x y z
N LEU A 1 9.25 4.64 -19.96
CA LEU A 1 9.73 4.65 -18.56
C LEU A 1 9.00 3.55 -17.83
N MET A 2 9.70 2.54 -17.31
CA MET A 2 9.08 1.55 -16.42
C MET A 2 8.84 2.23 -15.08
N GLU A 3 7.60 2.65 -14.80
CA GLU A 3 7.25 3.08 -13.46
C GLU A 3 7.45 1.90 -12.51
N THR A 4 8.44 2.09 -11.66
CA THR A 4 9.23 1.02 -11.08
C THR A 4 8.36 0.19 -10.12
N PRO A 5 8.44 -1.14 -10.15
CA PRO A 5 7.70 -2.05 -9.26
C PRO A 5 7.90 -1.84 -7.75
N TYR A 6 8.74 -0.87 -7.36
CA TYR A 6 9.07 -0.53 -5.97
C TYR A 6 8.35 0.73 -5.45
N ARG A 7 7.58 1.43 -6.30
CA ARG A 7 6.96 2.72 -5.93
C ARG A 7 6.01 2.59 -4.73
N LEU A 8 5.20 1.54 -4.70
CA LEU A 8 4.28 1.29 -3.57
C LEU A 8 5.02 1.10 -2.24
N LYS A 9 6.07 0.28 -2.24
CA LYS A 9 6.87 0.02 -1.02
C LYS A 9 7.47 1.32 -0.48
N SER A 10 8.03 2.16 -1.36
CA SER A 10 8.58 3.45 -0.97
C SER A 10 7.50 4.35 -0.35
N ILE A 11 6.35 4.48 -1.01
CA ILE A 11 5.23 5.30 -0.53
C ILE A 11 4.74 4.82 0.84
N LEU A 12 4.54 3.51 1.02
CA LEU A 12 4.12 2.96 2.31
C LEU A 12 5.18 3.15 3.41
N THR A 13 6.46 3.06 3.06
CA THR A 13 7.54 3.36 4.00
C THR A 13 7.50 4.82 4.45
N ASP A 14 7.25 5.74 3.53
CA ASP A 14 7.15 7.16 3.85
C ASP A 14 5.87 7.48 4.64
N ILE A 15 4.75 6.81 4.34
CA ILE A 15 3.50 6.91 5.11
C ILE A 15 3.75 6.46 6.56
N VAL A 16 4.41 5.33 6.76
CA VAL A 16 4.77 4.84 8.09
C VAL A 16 5.66 5.83 8.83
N LYS A 17 6.63 6.45 8.16
CA LYS A 17 7.53 7.45 8.76
C LYS A 17 6.82 8.75 9.13
N ILE A 18 5.90 9.24 8.30
CA ILE A 18 5.26 10.55 8.45
C ILE A 18 4.04 10.46 9.37
N PHE A 19 3.16 9.48 9.15
CA PHE A 19 1.90 9.33 9.89
C PHE A 19 2.02 8.37 11.08
N GLY A 20 3.06 7.54 11.10
CA GLY A 20 3.30 6.55 12.16
C GLY A 20 2.72 5.18 11.84
N ASN A 21 3.21 4.16 12.57
CA ASN A 21 2.91 2.74 12.36
C ASN A 21 1.43 2.36 12.52
N ASN A 22 0.68 3.10 13.33
CA ASN A 22 -0.70 2.77 13.73
C ASN A 22 -1.76 3.50 12.89
N THR A 23 -1.34 4.16 11.81
CA THR A 23 -2.24 4.90 10.92
C THR A 23 -3.14 3.92 10.18
N ASN A 24 -4.45 4.07 10.36
CA ASN A 24 -5.42 3.25 9.64
C ASN A 24 -5.46 3.65 8.18
N MET A 25 -5.34 2.67 7.28
CA MET A 25 -5.38 2.91 5.85
C MET A 25 -5.94 1.71 5.09
N ALA A 26 -6.23 1.93 3.81
CA ALA A 26 -6.62 0.91 2.86
C ALA A 26 -5.81 1.04 1.57
N VAL A 27 -5.49 -0.10 0.96
CA VAL A 27 -4.82 -0.18 -0.35
C VAL A 27 -5.62 -1.11 -1.25
N GLY A 28 -6.10 -0.59 -2.37
CA GLY A 28 -6.67 -1.35 -3.46
C GLY A 28 -5.62 -1.60 -4.53
N PHE A 29 -5.58 -2.81 -5.12
CA PHE A 29 -4.72 -3.16 -6.24
C PHE A 29 -5.54 -3.65 -7.42
N ASP A 30 -5.06 -3.35 -8.63
CA ASP A 30 -5.61 -3.84 -9.89
C ASP A 30 -7.14 -3.72 -9.92
N LEU A 31 -7.64 -2.55 -9.50
CA LEU A 31 -9.07 -2.30 -9.34
C LEU A 31 -9.78 -2.57 -10.66
N THR A 32 -10.96 -3.21 -10.60
CA THR A 32 -11.75 -3.65 -11.76
C THR A 32 -11.15 -4.79 -12.60
N LEU A 33 -9.96 -5.30 -12.26
CA LEU A 33 -9.36 -6.47 -12.91
C LEU A 33 -9.62 -7.76 -12.11
N PRO A 34 -9.57 -8.95 -12.72
CA PRO A 34 -9.80 -10.22 -12.01
C PRO A 34 -8.84 -10.52 -10.85
N LYS A 35 -7.70 -9.81 -10.78
CA LYS A 35 -6.68 -9.94 -9.73
C LYS A 35 -6.81 -8.90 -8.63
N GLU A 36 -7.92 -8.17 -8.61
CA GLU A 36 -8.20 -7.12 -7.64
C GLU A 36 -7.97 -7.59 -6.19
N LYS A 37 -7.32 -6.73 -5.39
CA LYS A 37 -7.06 -7.00 -3.97
C LYS A 37 -7.31 -5.77 -3.13
N TYR A 38 -7.88 -5.99 -1.95
CA TYR A 38 -8.08 -4.97 -0.95
C TYR A 38 -7.31 -5.34 0.32
N LEU A 39 -6.42 -4.46 0.75
CA LEU A 39 -5.72 -4.54 2.03
C LEU A 39 -6.24 -3.43 2.93
N ARG A 40 -6.59 -3.73 4.17
CA ARG A 40 -7.02 -2.75 5.16
C ARG A 40 -6.41 -3.08 6.51
N GLY A 41 -5.95 -2.06 7.22
CA GLY A 41 -5.27 -2.23 8.50
C GLY A 41 -4.39 -1.04 8.83
N THR A 42 -3.42 -1.27 9.71
CA THR A 42 -2.42 -0.25 10.02
C THR A 42 -1.41 -0.12 8.89
N SER A 43 -0.79 1.05 8.78
CA SER A 43 0.27 1.32 7.80
C SER A 43 1.44 0.34 7.91
N ALA A 44 1.80 -0.08 9.14
CA ALA A 44 2.84 -1.08 9.38
C ALA A 44 2.45 -2.48 8.87
N ASP A 45 1.21 -2.93 9.15
CA ASP A 45 0.74 -4.24 8.71
C ASP A 45 0.68 -4.32 7.18
N ILE A 46 0.17 -3.26 6.55
CA ILE A 46 0.05 -3.19 5.09
C ILE A 46 1.44 -3.16 4.44
N LEU A 47 2.38 -2.38 4.98
CA LEU A 47 3.77 -2.38 4.51
C LEU A 47 4.37 -3.80 4.56
N LYS A 48 4.22 -4.51 5.68
CA LYS A 48 4.70 -5.88 5.84
C LYS A 48 4.10 -6.84 4.81
N ILE A 49 2.81 -6.72 4.52
CA ILE A 49 2.14 -7.54 3.49
C ILE A 49 2.72 -7.25 2.11
N VAL A 50 2.90 -5.98 1.77
CA VAL A 50 3.45 -5.55 0.47
C VAL A 50 4.89 -6.03 0.29
N GLU A 51 5.71 -5.95 1.33
CA GLU A 51 7.09 -6.47 1.30
C GLU A 51 7.13 -7.98 1.13
N THR A 52 6.28 -8.71 1.87
CA THR A 52 6.27 -10.18 1.85
C THR A 52 5.74 -10.73 0.53
N LYS A 53 4.70 -10.10 -0.03
CA LYS A 53 4.02 -10.57 -1.25
C LYS A 53 4.58 -9.98 -2.53
N ASN A 54 5.54 -9.04 -2.44
CA ASN A 54 6.13 -8.31 -3.55
C ASN A 54 5.07 -7.84 -4.56
N LEU A 55 4.01 -7.22 -4.05
CA LEU A 55 2.85 -6.82 -4.86
C LEU A 55 3.25 -5.75 -5.88
N LYS A 56 2.89 -5.99 -7.14
CA LYS A 56 3.15 -5.11 -8.28
C LYS A 56 1.87 -4.98 -9.08
N GLY A 57 1.55 -3.76 -9.49
CA GLY A 57 0.32 -3.46 -10.21
C GLY A 57 -0.08 -2.00 -9.99
N GLU A 58 -1.24 -1.63 -10.52
CA GLU A 58 -1.85 -0.34 -10.23
C GLU A 58 -2.48 -0.38 -8.85
N PHE A 59 -2.41 0.73 -8.11
CA PHE A 59 -2.92 0.77 -6.76
C PHE A 59 -3.52 2.13 -6.39
N VAL A 60 -4.45 2.09 -5.44
CA VAL A 60 -5.06 3.27 -4.82
C VAL A 60 -4.85 3.15 -3.32
N ILE A 61 -4.47 4.25 -2.68
CA ILE A 61 -4.25 4.32 -1.23
C ILE A 61 -5.22 5.33 -0.63
N ILE A 62 -5.91 4.92 0.43
CA ILE A 62 -6.75 5.80 1.25
C ILE A 62 -6.18 5.79 2.66
N ILE A 63 -5.80 6.96 3.16
CA ILE A 63 -5.21 7.13 4.50
C ILE A 63 -6.24 7.84 5.38
N ASN A 64 -6.47 7.32 6.57
CA ASN A 64 -7.23 8.04 7.58
C ASN A 64 -6.28 8.97 8.35
N ASN A 65 -6.46 10.29 8.21
CA ASN A 65 -5.72 11.33 8.92
C ASN A 65 -6.70 12.13 9.79
N SER A 66 -7.28 11.46 10.78
CA SER A 66 -8.15 12.05 11.81
C SER A 66 -7.33 12.45 13.03
#